data_AF-A0A317IS52-F1
#
_entry.id   AF-A0A317IS52-F1
#
_cell.length_a   1.000
_cell.length_b   1.000
_cell.length_c   1.000
_cell.angle_alpha   90.00
_cell.angle_beta   90.00
_cell.angle_gamma   90.00
#
_symmetry.space_group_name_H-M   'P 1'
#
loop_
_entity.id
_entity.type
_entity.pdbx_description
1 polymer ?
#
loop_
_entity_poly.entity_id
_entity_poly.type
_entity_poly.pdbx_seq_one_letter_code
_entity_poly.pdbx_strand_id
1 'polypeptide(L)'
;SNDTGHKGGSASFAVDHPEKLIDFGYRSMHEMAIQSKAIIQAFYSREPRLSYYQGCSTGGRQGLMEAQRYPADFDAIIAGAPVNNAVHLNVQSVARQVEMLREPARILPPNKVTLFATAVVAACDAKDGVKDGIISDPQMCRFDPRDLQCKAEDAPDCLTAPQVETAKRAWEPVKMKNGEMVYPGSSPGFESGYRMPAPGTPTNPLFTDMPRFVGHQNANWDVMSFDLDADLALAMKNGAFIESTDPDLAKVQGARRKASALSWLGRSRAGSAKHDQLFFGGRRETRRKAG
;
A
#
# COMPACT_ATOMS: atom_id res chain seq x y z
N SER A 1 -9.85 -15.36 13.66
CA SER A 1 -9.96 -14.63 12.38
C SER A 1 -11.36 -14.06 12.27
N ASN A 2 -11.53 -12.96 11.56
CA ASN A 2 -12.82 -12.37 11.19
C ASN A 2 -12.85 -12.12 9.66
N ASP A 3 -14.00 -11.69 9.15
CA ASP A 3 -14.21 -11.28 7.76
C ASP A 3 -14.21 -9.74 7.58
N THR A 4 -13.80 -9.00 8.61
CA THR A 4 -13.78 -7.53 8.64
C THR A 4 -15.15 -6.86 8.49
N GLY A 5 -16.23 -7.56 8.80
CA GLY A 5 -17.61 -7.02 8.83
C GLY A 5 -18.34 -7.08 7.48
N HIS A 6 -17.81 -7.82 6.50
CA HIS A 6 -18.44 -7.98 5.19
C HIS A 6 -17.99 -9.25 4.47
N LYS A 7 -18.69 -9.61 3.38
CA LYS A 7 -18.33 -10.72 2.49
C LYS A 7 -17.88 -10.19 1.14
N GLY A 8 -16.91 -10.88 0.52
CA GLY A 8 -16.37 -10.54 -0.79
C GLY A 8 -15.10 -9.68 -0.72
N GLY A 9 -14.58 -9.28 -1.88
CA GLY A 9 -13.33 -8.51 -2.01
C GLY A 9 -13.50 -7.09 -2.54
N SER A 10 -14.74 -6.59 -2.61
CA SER A 10 -15.10 -5.24 -3.09
C SER A 10 -15.47 -4.36 -1.91
N ALA A 11 -15.26 -3.03 -2.01
CA ALA A 11 -15.72 -2.08 -1.01
C ALA A 11 -17.21 -1.71 -1.15
N SER A 12 -17.97 -2.38 -2.02
CA SER A 12 -19.41 -2.11 -2.21
C SER A 12 -20.24 -2.27 -0.93
N PHE A 13 -19.74 -3.00 0.06
CA PHE A 13 -20.38 -3.13 1.37
C PHE A 13 -20.48 -1.79 2.11
N ALA A 14 -19.67 -0.79 1.75
CA ALA A 14 -19.57 0.48 2.47
C ALA A 14 -20.66 1.50 2.07
N VAL A 15 -21.31 1.29 0.91
CA VAL A 15 -22.37 2.19 0.42
C VAL A 15 -23.53 2.20 1.40
N ASP A 16 -23.88 3.38 1.92
CA ASP A 16 -24.95 3.59 2.91
C ASP A 16 -24.77 2.80 4.23
N HIS A 17 -23.57 2.27 4.47
CA HIS A 17 -23.25 1.38 5.59
C HIS A 17 -21.96 1.83 6.30
N PRO A 18 -21.92 3.04 6.90
CA PRO A 18 -20.73 3.56 7.58
C PRO A 18 -20.26 2.65 8.73
N GLU A 19 -21.16 1.89 9.36
CA GLU A 19 -20.84 0.91 10.40
C GLU A 19 -19.96 -0.23 9.89
N LYS A 20 -20.17 -0.69 8.65
CA LYS A 20 -19.33 -1.74 8.05
C LYS A 20 -17.96 -1.20 7.65
N LEU A 21 -17.90 0.06 7.22
CA LEU A 21 -16.63 0.72 6.97
C LEU A 21 -15.83 0.91 8.27
N ILE A 22 -16.51 1.19 9.39
CA ILE A 22 -15.92 1.19 10.73
C ILE A 22 -15.39 -0.19 11.13
N ASP A 23 -16.14 -1.27 10.85
CA ASP A 23 -15.70 -2.65 11.08
C ASP A 23 -14.42 -2.97 10.31
N PHE A 24 -14.38 -2.62 9.03
CA PHE A 24 -13.19 -2.76 8.20
C PHE A 24 -12.02 -1.90 8.68
N GLY A 25 -12.30 -0.65 9.07
CA GLY A 25 -11.33 0.33 9.49
C GLY A 25 -10.56 -0.10 10.73
N TYR A 26 -11.29 -0.47 11.80
CA TYR A 26 -10.66 -0.75 13.08
C TYR A 26 -11.46 -1.67 14.03
N ARG A 27 -12.80 -1.71 13.95
CA ARG A 27 -13.61 -2.35 15.02
C ARG A 27 -13.57 -3.88 14.97
N SER A 28 -13.56 -4.49 13.78
CA SER A 28 -13.65 -5.95 13.66
C SER A 28 -12.45 -6.68 14.29
N MET A 29 -11.26 -6.09 14.22
CA MET A 29 -10.05 -6.66 14.80
C MET A 29 -10.05 -6.60 16.32
N HIS A 30 -10.43 -5.44 16.88
CA HIS A 30 -10.61 -5.25 18.31
C HIS A 30 -11.64 -6.21 18.91
N GLU A 31 -12.83 -6.30 18.30
CA GLU A 31 -13.88 -7.22 18.77
C GLU A 31 -13.41 -8.67 18.70
N MET A 32 -12.71 -9.06 17.63
CA MET A 32 -12.11 -10.39 17.55
C MET A 32 -11.13 -10.64 18.72
N ALA A 33 -10.30 -9.66 19.07
CA ALA A 33 -9.34 -9.79 20.16
C ALA A 33 -10.04 -9.96 21.52
N ILE A 34 -11.05 -9.14 21.82
CA ILE A 34 -11.84 -9.21 23.07
C ILE A 34 -12.56 -10.56 23.17
N GLN A 35 -13.34 -10.93 22.15
CA GLN A 35 -14.15 -12.14 22.19
C GLN A 35 -13.28 -13.41 22.22
N SER A 36 -12.16 -13.41 21.51
CA SER A 36 -11.23 -14.55 21.55
C SER A 36 -10.64 -14.75 22.94
N LYS A 37 -10.27 -13.67 23.64
CA LYS A 37 -9.77 -13.76 25.03
C LYS A 37 -10.85 -14.28 25.99
N ALA A 38 -12.10 -13.83 25.84
CA ALA A 38 -13.22 -14.33 26.63
C ALA A 38 -13.47 -15.83 26.42
N ILE A 39 -13.44 -16.29 25.15
CA ILE A 39 -13.56 -17.72 24.81
C ILE A 39 -12.41 -18.53 25.41
N ILE A 40 -11.17 -18.04 25.31
CA ILE A 40 -9.99 -18.69 25.91
C ILE A 40 -10.16 -18.82 27.43
N GLN A 41 -10.57 -17.74 28.11
CA GLN A 41 -10.82 -17.76 29.55
C GLN A 41 -11.90 -18.77 29.93
N ALA A 42 -13.03 -18.78 29.22
CA ALA A 42 -14.13 -19.69 29.51
C ALA A 42 -13.74 -21.17 29.31
N PHE A 43 -13.01 -21.46 28.23
CA PHE A 43 -12.64 -22.82 27.87
C PHE A 43 -11.48 -23.38 28.71
N TYR A 44 -10.45 -22.56 28.97
CA TYR A 44 -9.25 -22.99 29.68
C TYR A 44 -9.23 -22.58 31.16
N SER A 45 -10.24 -21.86 31.65
CA SER A 45 -10.31 -21.30 32.99
C SER A 45 -9.12 -20.39 33.36
N ARG A 46 -8.46 -19.80 32.35
CA ARG A 46 -7.32 -18.89 32.52
C ARG A 46 -7.15 -17.96 31.33
N GLU A 47 -6.65 -16.75 31.61
CA GLU A 47 -6.38 -15.75 30.58
C GLU A 47 -5.14 -16.13 29.76
N PRO A 48 -5.05 -15.69 28.49
CA PRO A 48 -3.83 -15.86 27.73
C PRO A 48 -2.69 -15.08 28.40
N ARG A 49 -1.57 -15.77 28.67
CA ARG A 49 -0.36 -15.15 29.23
C ARG A 49 0.24 -14.11 28.28
N LEU A 50 0.12 -14.34 26.98
CA LEU A 50 0.56 -13.46 25.90
C LEU A 50 -0.45 -13.54 24.75
N SER A 51 -0.67 -12.45 24.04
CA SER A 51 -1.50 -12.35 22.83
C SER A 51 -0.68 -11.77 21.67
N TYR A 52 -0.80 -12.36 20.49
CA TYR A 52 0.00 -12.00 19.31
C TYR A 52 -0.90 -11.69 18.12
N TYR A 53 -0.53 -10.68 17.34
CA TYR A 53 -1.11 -10.40 16.04
C TYR A 53 -0.07 -10.62 14.95
N GLN A 54 -0.48 -11.23 13.83
CA GLN A 54 0.31 -11.32 12.62
C GLN A 54 -0.58 -11.06 11.40
N GLY A 55 -0.19 -10.09 10.58
CA GLY A 55 -0.93 -9.72 9.37
C GLY A 55 -0.01 -9.16 8.28
N CYS A 56 -0.42 -9.31 7.02
CA CYS A 56 0.28 -8.78 5.86
C CYS A 56 -0.67 -7.97 4.97
N SER A 57 -0.19 -6.94 4.26
CA SER A 57 -1.02 -6.06 3.42
C SER A 57 -2.09 -5.34 4.25
N THR A 58 -3.38 -5.58 3.97
CA THR A 58 -4.48 -5.06 4.80
C THR A 58 -4.37 -5.54 6.25
N GLY A 59 -3.84 -6.75 6.48
CA GLY A 59 -3.51 -7.22 7.82
C GLY A 59 -2.35 -6.44 8.44
N GLY A 60 -1.34 -6.03 7.65
CA GLY A 60 -0.29 -5.15 8.16
C GLY A 60 -0.85 -3.81 8.64
N ARG A 61 -1.77 -3.21 7.86
CA ARG A 61 -2.51 -2.00 8.25
C ARG A 61 -3.29 -2.23 9.54
N GLN A 62 -4.07 -3.31 9.62
CA GLN A 62 -4.83 -3.67 10.82
C GLN A 62 -3.94 -3.82 12.05
N GLY A 63 -2.78 -4.47 11.93
CA GLY A 63 -1.81 -4.56 13.02
C GLY A 63 -1.33 -3.19 13.50
N LEU A 64 -1.05 -2.26 12.58
CA LEU A 64 -0.70 -0.88 12.95
C LEU A 64 -1.88 -0.13 13.59
N MET A 65 -3.10 -0.32 13.09
CA MET A 65 -4.32 0.25 13.68
C MET A 65 -4.56 -0.26 15.10
N GLU A 66 -4.38 -1.55 15.34
CA GLU A 66 -4.43 -2.15 16.68
C GLU A 66 -3.39 -1.52 17.61
N ALA A 67 -2.16 -1.31 17.14
CA ALA A 67 -1.14 -0.62 17.92
C ALA A 67 -1.53 0.82 18.28
N GLN A 68 -2.05 1.58 17.31
CA GLN A 68 -2.40 2.99 17.47
C GLN A 68 -3.64 3.20 18.34
N ARG A 69 -4.66 2.34 18.17
CA ARG A 69 -5.99 2.53 18.74
C ARG A 69 -6.30 1.62 19.92
N TYR A 70 -5.80 0.38 19.91
CA TYR A 70 -6.09 -0.65 20.90
C TYR A 70 -4.81 -1.30 21.45
N PRO A 71 -3.90 -0.51 22.06
CA PRO A 71 -2.56 -0.99 22.46
C PRO A 71 -2.56 -2.11 23.50
N ALA A 72 -3.71 -2.42 24.12
CA ALA A 72 -3.88 -3.50 25.09
C ALA A 72 -4.31 -4.85 24.47
N ASP A 73 -4.62 -4.88 23.17
CA ASP A 73 -5.19 -6.06 22.53
C ASP A 73 -4.15 -7.15 22.29
N PHE A 74 -2.92 -6.76 21.96
CA PHE A 74 -1.83 -7.67 21.67
C PHE A 74 -0.54 -7.26 22.40
N ASP A 75 0.17 -8.24 22.95
CA ASP A 75 1.50 -8.05 23.53
C ASP A 75 2.59 -8.01 22.45
N ALA A 76 2.33 -8.52 21.25
CA ALA A 76 3.22 -8.32 20.11
C ALA A 76 2.47 -8.30 18.77
N ILE A 77 2.92 -7.44 17.86
CA ILE A 77 2.32 -7.20 16.55
C ILE A 77 3.39 -7.40 15.47
N ILE A 78 3.09 -8.28 14.52
CA ILE A 78 3.92 -8.63 13.37
C ILE A 78 3.18 -8.10 12.13
N ALA A 79 3.56 -6.89 11.66
CA ALA A 79 2.88 -6.14 10.61
C ALA A 79 3.70 -6.11 9.29
N GLY A 80 3.44 -7.07 8.41
CA GLY A 80 4.10 -7.20 7.11
C GLY A 80 3.45 -6.35 6.02
N ALA A 81 4.27 -5.73 5.16
CA ALA A 81 3.87 -4.92 4.01
C ALA A 81 2.60 -4.07 4.26
N PRO A 82 2.56 -3.25 5.33
CA PRO A 82 1.33 -2.61 5.76
C PRO A 82 0.86 -1.63 4.69
N VAL A 83 -0.41 -1.74 4.28
CA VAL A 83 -1.09 -0.70 3.49
C VAL A 83 -1.61 0.38 4.44
N ASN A 84 -0.70 0.97 5.21
CA ASN A 84 -1.01 1.90 6.29
C ASN A 84 -1.64 3.21 5.79
N ASN A 85 -1.24 3.68 4.59
CA ASN A 85 -1.84 4.81 3.89
C ASN A 85 -2.77 4.33 2.75
N ALA A 86 -3.78 3.53 3.10
CA ALA A 86 -4.69 2.79 2.23
C ALA A 86 -5.53 3.67 1.28
N VAL A 87 -6.09 4.79 1.75
CA VAL A 87 -6.94 5.64 0.89
C VAL A 87 -6.07 6.27 -0.18
N HIS A 88 -4.92 6.84 0.21
CA HIS A 88 -3.95 7.41 -0.73
C HIS A 88 -3.37 6.39 -1.70
N LEU A 89 -3.04 5.18 -1.22
CA LEU A 89 -2.55 4.08 -2.06
C LEU A 89 -3.59 3.66 -3.12
N ASN A 90 -4.88 3.66 -2.78
CA ASN A 90 -5.94 3.33 -3.72
C ASN A 90 -6.12 4.47 -4.73
N VAL A 91 -6.26 5.71 -4.26
CA VAL A 91 -6.47 6.90 -5.10
C VAL A 91 -5.33 7.12 -6.10
N GLN A 92 -4.06 6.99 -5.69
CA GLN A 92 -2.94 7.09 -6.63
C GLN A 92 -2.96 5.96 -7.68
N SER A 93 -3.46 4.77 -7.33
CA SER A 93 -3.59 3.65 -8.26
C SER A 93 -4.67 3.93 -9.30
N VAL A 94 -5.77 4.57 -8.92
CA VAL A 94 -6.79 5.05 -9.86
C VAL A 94 -6.21 6.10 -10.80
N ALA A 95 -5.49 7.09 -10.27
CA ALA A 95 -4.87 8.14 -11.06
C ALA A 95 -3.99 7.58 -12.18
N ARG A 96 -3.10 6.64 -11.85
CA ARG A 96 -2.20 5.98 -12.81
C ARG A 96 -2.96 5.14 -13.84
N GLN A 97 -4.00 4.41 -13.42
CA GLN A 97 -4.81 3.61 -14.34
C GLN A 97 -5.62 4.48 -15.31
N VAL A 98 -6.26 5.55 -14.82
CA VAL A 98 -7.04 6.47 -15.65
C VAL A 98 -6.15 7.22 -16.64
N GLU A 99 -4.95 7.62 -16.24
CA GLU A 99 -3.95 8.22 -17.15
C GLU A 99 -3.62 7.27 -18.32
N MET A 100 -3.33 6.01 -18.02
CA MET A 100 -3.05 5.00 -19.04
C MET A 100 -4.26 4.65 -19.91
N LEU A 101 -5.48 4.66 -19.34
CA LEU A 101 -6.72 4.41 -20.09
C LEU A 101 -7.09 5.58 -21.01
N ARG A 102 -6.77 6.82 -20.62
CA ARG A 102 -6.94 8.02 -21.46
C ARG A 102 -5.95 8.06 -22.62
N GLU A 103 -4.77 7.45 -22.47
CA GLU A 103 -3.76 7.34 -23.53
C GLU A 103 -3.22 5.89 -23.65
N PRO A 104 -3.95 4.97 -24.31
CA PRO A 104 -3.59 3.55 -24.34
C PRO A 104 -2.20 3.22 -24.87
N ALA A 105 -1.58 4.11 -25.66
CA ALA A 105 -0.19 3.97 -26.12
C ALA A 105 0.83 3.91 -24.96
N ARG A 106 0.46 4.42 -23.78
CA ARG A 106 1.25 4.38 -22.54
C ARG A 106 1.24 3.03 -21.84
N ILE A 107 0.31 2.13 -22.18
CA ILE A 107 0.18 0.83 -21.54
C ILE A 107 1.32 -0.07 -21.99
N LEU A 108 2.05 -0.65 -21.03
CA LEU A 108 3.06 -1.67 -21.32
C LEU A 108 2.34 -3.02 -21.46
N PRO A 109 2.42 -3.70 -22.61
CA PRO A 109 1.95 -5.08 -22.71
C PRO A 109 2.82 -6.01 -21.84
N PRO A 110 2.31 -7.20 -21.47
CA PRO A 110 3.00 -8.10 -20.53
C PRO A 110 4.45 -8.42 -20.90
N ASN A 111 4.77 -8.65 -22.18
CA ASN A 111 6.13 -8.90 -22.63
C ASN A 111 7.08 -7.72 -22.37
N LYS A 112 6.58 -6.49 -22.50
CA LYS A 112 7.36 -5.27 -22.23
C LYS A 112 7.51 -4.95 -20.75
N VAL A 113 6.54 -5.37 -19.92
CA VAL A 113 6.71 -5.38 -18.46
C VAL A 113 7.85 -6.32 -18.06
N THR A 114 7.89 -7.52 -18.64
CA THR A 114 8.99 -8.49 -18.42
C THR A 114 10.33 -7.96 -18.93
N LEU A 115 10.37 -7.35 -20.11
CA LEU A 115 11.57 -6.70 -20.65
C LEU A 115 12.09 -5.64 -19.68
N PHE A 116 11.21 -4.74 -19.23
CA PHE A 116 11.58 -3.67 -18.31
C PHE A 116 12.12 -4.23 -16.99
N ALA A 117 11.41 -5.17 -16.35
CA ALA A 117 11.84 -5.82 -15.12
C ALA A 117 13.22 -6.48 -15.28
N THR A 118 13.44 -7.20 -16.39
CA THR A 118 14.69 -7.90 -16.67
C THR A 118 15.85 -6.90 -16.83
N ALA A 119 15.64 -5.80 -17.54
CA ALA A 119 16.66 -4.78 -17.75
C ALA A 119 17.03 -4.07 -16.44
N VAL A 120 16.04 -3.78 -15.58
CA VAL A 120 16.26 -3.17 -14.27
C VAL A 120 17.09 -4.09 -13.38
N VAL A 121 16.72 -5.38 -13.28
CA VAL A 121 17.50 -6.37 -12.53
C VAL A 121 18.91 -6.49 -13.08
N ALA A 122 19.07 -6.63 -14.40
CA ALA A 122 20.40 -6.75 -15.03
C ALA A 122 21.32 -5.55 -14.73
N ALA A 123 20.75 -4.34 -14.62
CA ALA A 123 21.52 -3.13 -14.31
C ALA A 123 21.88 -2.98 -12.82
N CYS A 124 21.10 -3.59 -11.93
CA CYS A 124 21.09 -3.24 -10.51
C CYS A 124 21.39 -4.39 -9.53
N ASP A 125 21.27 -5.65 -9.95
CA ASP A 125 21.55 -6.87 -9.17
C ASP A 125 22.94 -6.82 -8.51
N ALA A 126 24.01 -6.78 -9.31
CA ALA A 126 25.39 -6.80 -8.82
C ALA A 126 25.84 -5.58 -7.98
N LYS A 127 24.96 -4.60 -7.69
CA LYS A 127 25.31 -3.38 -6.95
C LYS A 127 25.52 -3.62 -5.45
N ASP A 128 25.00 -4.72 -4.92
CA ASP A 128 25.22 -5.12 -3.52
C ASP A 128 26.44 -6.05 -3.34
N GLY A 129 27.14 -6.38 -4.43
CA GLY A 129 28.32 -7.26 -4.44
C GLY A 129 28.01 -8.73 -4.74
N VAL A 130 26.73 -9.10 -4.91
CA VAL A 130 26.30 -10.45 -5.28
C VAL A 130 25.47 -10.37 -6.56
N LYS A 131 25.60 -11.36 -7.44
CA LYS A 131 24.78 -11.46 -8.67
C LYS A 131 23.85 -12.66 -8.53
N ASP A 132 22.68 -12.45 -7.96
CA ASP A 132 21.70 -13.50 -7.65
C ASP A 132 20.29 -13.22 -8.20
N GLY A 133 20.15 -12.14 -8.99
CA GLY A 133 18.88 -11.68 -9.55
C GLY A 133 18.04 -10.88 -8.55
N ILE A 134 18.61 -10.46 -7.41
CA ILE A 134 17.92 -9.71 -6.37
C ILE A 134 18.51 -8.30 -6.28
N ILE A 135 17.63 -7.29 -6.24
CA ILE A 135 18.04 -5.92 -5.95
C ILE A 135 17.93 -5.70 -4.43
N SER A 136 19.01 -5.93 -3.69
CA SER A 136 19.00 -5.79 -2.21
C SER A 136 18.91 -4.35 -1.73
N ASP A 137 19.41 -3.38 -2.51
CA ASP A 137 19.21 -1.96 -2.26
C ASP A 137 18.73 -1.22 -3.52
N PRO A 138 17.40 -1.10 -3.71
CA PRO A 138 16.83 -0.36 -4.82
C PRO A 138 17.26 1.11 -4.88
N GLN A 139 17.70 1.71 -3.76
CA GLN A 139 18.16 3.11 -3.75
C GLN A 139 19.52 3.29 -4.44
N MET A 140 20.26 2.21 -4.69
CA MET A 140 21.51 2.24 -5.46
C MET A 140 21.26 2.05 -6.96
N CYS A 141 20.06 1.63 -7.35
CA CYS A 141 19.70 1.45 -8.75
C CYS A 141 19.56 2.80 -9.46
N ARG A 142 20.23 2.96 -10.60
CA ARG A 142 20.26 4.19 -11.42
C ARG A 142 19.87 3.93 -12.87
N PHE A 143 19.13 2.85 -13.12
CA PHE A 143 18.61 2.52 -14.44
C PHE A 143 17.71 3.65 -14.97
N ASP A 144 17.84 4.01 -16.23
CA ASP A 144 16.95 4.94 -16.90
C ASP A 144 16.09 4.20 -17.94
N PRO A 145 14.75 4.22 -17.85
CA PRO A 145 13.90 3.54 -18.83
C PRO A 145 14.12 3.99 -20.28
N ARG A 146 14.74 5.16 -20.52
CA ARG A 146 15.16 5.60 -21.86
C ARG A 146 16.17 4.66 -22.52
N ASP A 147 16.92 3.89 -21.75
CA ASP A 147 17.88 2.92 -22.29
C ASP A 147 17.18 1.80 -23.07
N LEU A 148 15.89 1.59 -22.82
CA LEU A 148 15.05 0.65 -23.59
C LEU A 148 14.27 1.32 -24.72
N GLN A 149 14.43 2.61 -24.98
CA GLN A 149 13.59 3.29 -25.96
C GLN A 149 13.83 2.76 -27.38
N CYS A 150 12.74 2.48 -28.11
CA CYS A 150 12.81 2.08 -29.51
C CYS A 150 13.50 3.16 -30.35
N LYS A 151 14.47 2.75 -31.18
CA LYS A 151 15.19 3.64 -32.12
C LYS A 151 14.42 3.88 -33.42
N ALA A 152 13.49 2.97 -33.74
CA ALA A 152 12.64 3.01 -34.91
C ALA A 152 11.21 2.66 -34.47
N GLU A 153 10.48 1.89 -35.27
CA GLU A 153 9.13 1.40 -34.94
C GLU A 153 9.09 0.56 -33.66
N ASP A 154 7.87 0.37 -33.15
CA ASP A 154 7.60 -0.51 -32.02
C ASP A 154 8.12 -1.94 -32.28
N ALA A 155 8.93 -2.46 -31.37
CA ALA A 155 9.43 -3.82 -31.38
C ALA A 155 9.32 -4.51 -30.01
N PRO A 156 9.33 -5.86 -29.95
CA PRO A 156 9.17 -6.60 -28.69
C PRO A 156 10.28 -6.38 -27.64
N ASP A 157 11.45 -5.91 -28.07
CA ASP A 157 12.69 -5.75 -27.29
C ASP A 157 12.99 -4.30 -26.90
N CYS A 158 12.05 -3.38 -27.12
CA CYS A 158 12.17 -1.97 -26.74
C CYS A 158 10.83 -1.41 -26.21
N LEU A 159 10.88 -0.21 -25.62
CA LEU A 159 9.72 0.55 -25.17
C LEU A 159 9.48 1.74 -26.11
N THR A 160 8.25 1.97 -26.52
CA THR A 160 7.90 3.20 -27.26
C THR A 160 8.07 4.43 -26.35
N ALA A 161 8.16 5.64 -26.91
CA ALA A 161 8.31 6.85 -26.09
C ALA A 161 7.19 7.01 -25.03
N PRO A 162 5.90 6.76 -25.32
CA PRO A 162 4.85 6.76 -24.29
C PRO A 162 5.03 5.66 -23.22
N GLN A 163 5.54 4.49 -23.59
CA GLN A 163 5.82 3.40 -22.63
C GLN A 163 7.01 3.73 -21.71
N VAL A 164 8.04 4.40 -22.25
CA VAL A 164 9.17 4.92 -21.45
C VAL A 164 8.68 5.92 -20.42
N GLU A 165 7.75 6.80 -20.77
CA GLU A 165 7.15 7.75 -19.84
C GLU A 165 6.40 7.04 -18.71
N THR A 166 5.59 6.01 -19.02
CA THR A 166 4.95 5.18 -17.98
C THR A 166 5.96 4.49 -17.07
N ALA A 167 7.04 3.94 -17.65
CA ALA A 167 8.10 3.28 -16.89
C ALA A 167 8.81 4.25 -15.93
N LYS A 168 9.00 5.52 -16.31
CA LYS A 168 9.52 6.56 -15.41
C LYS A 168 8.54 6.93 -14.33
N ARG A 169 7.28 7.21 -14.70
CA ARG A 169 6.20 7.59 -13.78
C ARG A 169 5.93 6.53 -12.73
N ALA A 170 6.23 5.26 -13.01
CA ALA A 170 6.21 4.19 -12.02
C ALA A 170 6.99 4.57 -10.74
N TRP A 171 8.21 5.10 -10.91
CA TRP A 171 9.11 5.45 -9.80
C TRP A 171 8.91 6.86 -9.26
N GLU A 172 8.11 7.69 -9.93
CA GLU A 172 7.81 9.05 -9.49
C GLU A 172 6.61 9.11 -8.53
N PRO A 173 6.61 10.06 -7.58
CA PRO A 173 5.46 10.28 -6.72
C PRO A 173 4.25 10.80 -7.50
N VAL A 174 3.06 10.36 -7.11
CA VAL A 174 1.80 10.99 -7.55
C VAL A 174 1.57 12.23 -6.68
N LYS A 175 1.25 13.36 -7.32
CA LYS A 175 1.08 14.66 -6.67
C LYS A 175 -0.23 15.32 -7.08
N MET A 176 -0.84 16.05 -6.15
CA MET A 176 -1.97 16.94 -6.43
C MET A 176 -1.54 18.17 -7.24
N LYS A 177 -2.49 18.96 -7.74
CA LYS A 177 -2.21 20.18 -8.53
C LYS A 177 -1.39 21.22 -7.75
N ASN A 178 -1.54 21.26 -6.42
CA ASN A 178 -0.77 22.12 -5.52
C ASN A 178 0.68 21.64 -5.27
N GLY A 179 1.08 20.49 -5.83
CA GLY A 179 2.41 19.89 -5.67
C GLY A 179 2.59 19.00 -4.44
N GLU A 180 1.56 18.87 -3.59
CA GLU A 180 1.56 17.97 -2.44
C GLU A 180 1.58 16.51 -2.89
N MET A 181 2.40 15.70 -2.22
CA MET A 181 2.54 14.27 -2.54
C MET A 181 1.33 13.49 -2.01
N VAL A 182 0.65 12.77 -2.91
CA VAL A 182 -0.42 11.82 -2.55
C VAL A 182 0.20 10.50 -2.12
N TYR A 183 1.11 9.96 -2.94
CA TYR A 183 1.74 8.68 -2.66
C TYR A 183 3.10 8.59 -3.38
N PRO A 184 4.11 7.94 -2.77
CA PRO A 184 5.39 7.75 -3.42
C PRO A 184 5.33 6.79 -4.61
N GLY A 185 6.31 6.89 -5.49
CA GLY A 185 6.52 5.92 -6.56
C GLY A 185 7.01 4.56 -6.05
N SER A 186 7.03 3.58 -6.94
CA SER A 186 7.63 2.28 -6.63
C SER A 186 9.15 2.34 -6.60
N SER A 187 9.75 1.30 -6.04
CA SER A 187 11.19 1.09 -6.11
C SER A 187 11.55 0.22 -7.32
N PRO A 188 12.75 0.41 -7.92
CA PRO A 188 13.30 -0.53 -8.89
C PRO A 188 13.24 -1.97 -8.37
N GLY A 189 12.84 -2.90 -9.23
CA GLY A 189 12.57 -4.30 -8.89
C GLY A 189 11.09 -4.61 -8.63
N PHE A 190 10.19 -3.61 -8.69
CA PHE A 190 8.74 -3.82 -8.60
C PHE A 190 8.05 -3.94 -9.97
N GLU A 191 8.78 -3.92 -11.08
CA GLU A 191 8.21 -3.66 -12.41
C GLU A 191 7.12 -4.69 -12.76
N SER A 192 7.33 -5.97 -12.44
CA SER A 192 6.35 -7.05 -12.62
C SER A 192 5.15 -6.98 -11.68
N GLY A 193 5.23 -6.17 -10.62
CA GLY A 193 4.14 -5.91 -9.68
C GLY A 193 3.14 -4.88 -10.18
N TYR A 194 3.48 -4.09 -11.21
CA TYR A 194 2.57 -3.13 -11.82
C TYR A 194 1.43 -3.82 -12.54
N ARG A 195 0.20 -3.46 -12.15
CA ARG A 195 -1.01 -3.91 -12.83
C ARG A 195 -1.35 -2.91 -13.93
N MET A 196 -1.02 -3.29 -15.16
CA MET A 196 -1.37 -2.53 -16.35
C MET A 196 -2.88 -2.68 -16.64
N PRO A 197 -3.62 -1.58 -16.90
CA PRO A 197 -5.02 -1.67 -17.27
C PRO A 197 -5.15 -2.22 -18.69
N ALA A 198 -6.33 -2.75 -19.02
CA ALA A 198 -6.69 -3.11 -20.38
C ALA A 198 -7.92 -2.28 -20.82
N PRO A 199 -7.85 -1.56 -21.95
CA PRO A 199 -8.99 -0.80 -22.46
C PRO A 199 -10.24 -1.67 -22.61
N GLY A 200 -11.40 -1.15 -22.20
CA GLY A 200 -12.68 -1.87 -22.26
C GLY A 200 -12.87 -2.95 -21.19
N THR A 201 -11.91 -3.14 -20.28
CA THR A 201 -12.06 -4.07 -19.15
C THR A 201 -12.36 -3.32 -17.85
N PRO A 202 -13.17 -3.91 -16.94
CA PRO A 202 -13.37 -3.33 -15.63
C PRO A 202 -12.04 -3.17 -14.88
N THR A 203 -11.83 -2.00 -14.28
CA THR A 203 -10.68 -1.75 -13.43
C THR A 203 -10.73 -2.65 -12.19
N ASN A 204 -9.57 -3.10 -11.72
CA ASN A 204 -9.51 -4.03 -10.59
C ASN A 204 -10.04 -3.35 -9.30
N PRO A 205 -11.09 -3.91 -8.67
CA PRO A 205 -11.72 -3.35 -7.47
C PRO A 205 -10.73 -3.07 -6.33
N LEU A 206 -9.70 -3.91 -6.18
CA LEU A 206 -8.64 -3.75 -5.17
C LEU A 206 -7.98 -2.36 -5.20
N PHE A 207 -7.97 -1.70 -6.36
CA PHE A 207 -7.27 -0.45 -6.61
C PHE A 207 -8.18 0.71 -7.00
N THR A 208 -9.49 0.48 -7.13
CA THR A 208 -10.43 1.51 -7.62
C THR A 208 -11.64 1.77 -6.74
N ASP A 209 -11.83 0.94 -5.71
CA ASP A 209 -13.04 0.96 -4.92
C ASP A 209 -13.11 2.09 -3.89
N MET A 210 -11.98 2.69 -3.45
CA MET A 210 -12.03 3.75 -2.45
C MET A 210 -12.71 5.02 -2.98
N PRO A 211 -12.32 5.59 -4.14
CA PRO A 211 -13.08 6.70 -4.72
C PRO A 211 -14.54 6.34 -4.98
N ARG A 212 -14.82 5.15 -5.55
CA ARG A 212 -16.17 4.75 -5.96
C ARG A 212 -17.13 4.55 -4.78
N PHE A 213 -16.78 3.67 -3.86
CA PHE A 213 -17.69 3.20 -2.81
C PHE A 213 -17.51 3.92 -1.48
N VAL A 214 -16.31 4.43 -1.18
CA VAL A 214 -16.08 5.20 0.06
C VAL A 214 -16.27 6.69 -0.19
N GLY A 215 -15.65 7.25 -1.24
CA GLY A 215 -15.79 8.64 -1.61
C GLY A 215 -17.19 8.97 -2.14
N HIS A 216 -17.49 8.53 -3.36
CA HIS A 216 -18.73 8.84 -4.06
C HIS A 216 -19.97 8.12 -3.54
N GLN A 217 -19.80 7.05 -2.75
CA GLN A 217 -20.90 6.21 -2.26
C GLN A 217 -21.83 5.77 -3.42
N ASN A 218 -21.26 5.52 -4.61
CA ASN A 218 -22.02 5.31 -5.83
C ASN A 218 -21.41 4.17 -6.66
N ALA A 219 -22.12 3.04 -6.72
CA ALA A 219 -21.70 1.87 -7.49
C ALA A 219 -21.56 2.13 -9.00
N ASN A 220 -22.29 3.13 -9.51
CA ASN A 220 -22.32 3.49 -10.93
C ASN A 220 -21.38 4.66 -11.26
N TRP A 221 -20.51 5.09 -10.32
CA TRP A 221 -19.55 6.15 -10.59
C TRP A 221 -18.56 5.74 -11.69
N ASP A 222 -18.46 6.60 -12.71
CA ASP A 222 -17.59 6.39 -13.86
C ASP A 222 -16.13 6.71 -13.50
N VAL A 223 -15.28 5.69 -13.55
CA VAL A 223 -13.84 5.82 -13.27
C VAL A 223 -13.12 6.75 -14.25
N MET A 224 -13.63 6.92 -15.47
CA MET A 224 -13.02 7.82 -16.44
C MET A 224 -13.24 9.29 -16.10
N SER A 225 -14.23 9.59 -15.24
CA SER A 225 -14.48 10.93 -14.70
C SER A 225 -13.54 11.35 -13.56
N PHE A 226 -12.62 10.47 -13.15
CA PHE A 226 -11.71 10.69 -12.01
C PHE A 226 -10.91 11.99 -12.11
N ASP A 227 -10.91 12.74 -10.99
CA ASP A 227 -10.07 13.90 -10.70
C ASP A 227 -9.34 13.66 -9.37
N LEU A 228 -8.01 13.64 -9.43
CA LEU A 228 -7.16 13.27 -8.31
C LEU A 228 -7.46 14.06 -7.03
N ASP A 229 -7.53 15.38 -7.15
CA ASP A 229 -7.65 16.28 -6.00
C ASP A 229 -9.06 16.18 -5.38
N ALA A 230 -10.11 16.20 -6.20
CA ALA A 230 -11.49 16.12 -5.73
C ALA A 230 -11.83 14.75 -5.14
N ASP A 231 -11.41 13.68 -5.81
CA ASP A 231 -11.74 12.31 -5.39
C ASP A 231 -10.93 11.87 -4.18
N LEU A 232 -9.68 12.33 -4.04
CA LEU A 232 -8.91 12.15 -2.81
C LEU A 232 -9.61 12.84 -1.63
N ALA A 233 -10.00 14.10 -1.80
CA ALA A 233 -10.65 14.87 -0.74
C ALA A 233 -11.95 14.21 -0.28
N LEU A 234 -12.75 13.70 -1.23
CA LEU A 234 -14.00 13.02 -0.93
C LEU A 234 -13.78 11.67 -0.25
N ALA A 235 -12.84 10.86 -0.72
CA ALA A 235 -12.50 9.58 -0.10
C ALA A 235 -11.93 9.78 1.32
N MET A 236 -11.10 10.80 1.54
CA MET A 236 -10.56 11.14 2.86
C MET A 236 -11.63 11.63 3.81
N LYS A 237 -12.58 12.46 3.35
CA LYS A 237 -13.72 12.90 4.16
C LYS A 237 -14.48 11.72 4.78
N ASN A 238 -14.64 10.63 4.03
CA ASN A 238 -15.45 9.48 4.44
C ASN A 238 -14.61 8.32 5.03
N GLY A 239 -13.31 8.25 4.73
CA GLY A 239 -12.48 7.08 4.99
C GLY A 239 -11.17 7.35 5.74
N ALA A 240 -10.87 8.58 6.16
CA ALA A 240 -9.60 8.92 6.82
C ALA A 240 -9.28 8.03 8.04
N PHE A 241 -10.29 7.55 8.77
CA PHE A 241 -10.10 6.70 9.95
C PHE A 241 -9.59 5.27 9.62
N ILE A 242 -9.51 4.90 8.34
CA ILE A 242 -8.94 3.63 7.88
C ILE A 242 -7.40 3.71 7.86
N GLU A 243 -6.86 4.92 7.70
CA GLU A 243 -5.43 5.18 7.66
C GLU A 243 -4.78 4.85 9.01
N SER A 244 -3.70 4.08 8.96
CA SER A 244 -2.93 3.65 10.13
C SER A 244 -1.56 4.32 10.13
N THR A 245 -1.54 5.64 9.95
CA THR A 245 -0.33 6.45 9.73
C THR A 245 0.11 7.23 10.96
N ASP A 246 -0.60 7.14 12.10
CA ASP A 246 -0.21 7.82 13.34
C ASP A 246 1.15 7.30 13.85
N PRO A 247 2.20 8.13 13.92
CA PRO A 247 3.50 7.72 14.39
C PRO A 247 3.62 7.71 15.93
N ASP A 248 2.63 8.22 16.66
CA ASP A 248 2.66 8.24 18.12
C ASP A 248 2.26 6.89 18.72
N LEU A 249 3.27 6.10 19.08
CA LEU A 249 3.10 4.82 19.77
C LEU A 249 3.37 4.92 21.28
N ALA A 250 3.35 6.12 21.86
CA ALA A 250 3.58 6.28 23.31
C ALA A 250 2.61 5.43 24.13
N LYS A 251 1.37 5.27 23.64
CA LYS A 251 0.35 4.42 24.27
C LYS A 251 0.72 2.93 24.24
N VAL A 252 1.36 2.44 23.18
CA VAL A 252 1.87 1.05 23.09
C VAL A 252 2.98 0.81 24.11
N GLN A 253 3.90 1.77 24.24
CA GLN A 253 5.02 1.68 25.17
C GLN A 253 4.57 1.75 26.65
N GLY A 254 3.49 2.48 26.92
CA GLY A 254 2.91 2.63 28.25
C GLY A 254 1.97 1.49 28.67
N ALA A 255 1.23 0.88 27.72
CA ALA A 255 0.17 -0.08 28.03
C ALA A 255 0.68 -1.36 28.67
N ARG A 256 1.86 -1.86 28.28
CA ARG A 256 2.54 -2.99 28.94
C ARG A 256 4.04 -2.89 28.66
N ARG A 257 4.89 -3.10 29.67
CA ARG A 257 6.38 -3.15 29.55
C ARG A 257 6.91 -4.25 28.61
N LYS A 258 6.08 -4.86 27.77
CA LYS A 258 6.38 -6.01 26.89
C LYS A 258 5.83 -5.85 25.45
N ALA A 259 5.07 -4.79 25.14
CA ALA A 259 4.50 -4.61 23.81
C ALA A 259 5.60 -4.38 22.75
N SER A 260 5.73 -5.28 21.77
CA SER A 260 6.71 -5.16 20.67
C SER A 260 6.02 -5.20 19.32
N ALA A 261 6.24 -4.18 18.48
CA ALA A 261 5.78 -4.16 17.09
C ALA A 261 6.97 -4.35 16.15
N LEU A 262 6.91 -5.38 15.30
CA LEU A 262 7.83 -5.60 14.19
C LEU A 262 7.08 -5.34 12.88
N SER A 263 7.57 -4.39 12.08
CA SER A 263 7.09 -4.17 10.73
C SER A 263 8.18 -4.41 9.70
N TRP A 264 7.83 -5.02 8.57
CA TRP A 264 8.74 -5.20 7.44
C TRP A 264 8.02 -4.95 6.12
N LEU A 265 8.75 -4.45 5.12
CA LEU A 265 8.31 -4.41 3.73
C LEU A 265 9.37 -5.09 2.86
N GLY A 266 8.93 -5.87 1.86
CA GLY A 266 9.83 -6.34 0.81
C GLY A 266 10.41 -5.14 0.04
N ARG A 267 11.73 -5.07 -0.10
CA ARG A 267 12.44 -3.89 -0.64
C ARG A 267 12.02 -3.52 -2.06
N SER A 268 11.54 -4.51 -2.82
CA SER A 268 11.01 -4.34 -4.16
C SER A 268 9.55 -3.86 -4.21
N ARG A 269 8.81 -3.68 -3.11
CA ARG A 269 7.40 -3.21 -3.20
C ARG A 269 7.30 -1.68 -3.17
N ALA A 270 6.51 -1.15 -4.11
CA ALA A 270 5.87 0.16 -3.94
C ALA A 270 4.91 0.06 -2.76
N GLY A 271 5.10 0.93 -1.77
CA GLY A 271 4.33 0.89 -0.54
C GLY A 271 4.98 1.63 0.61
N SER A 272 6.29 1.90 0.53
CA SER A 272 6.96 2.74 1.52
C SER A 272 8.28 3.34 1.05
N ALA A 273 8.23 4.31 0.13
CA ALA A 273 9.38 5.21 0.02
C ALA A 273 9.60 5.85 1.39
N LYS A 274 10.84 5.85 1.88
CA LYS A 274 11.39 6.44 3.11
C LYS A 274 10.40 6.83 4.24
N HIS A 275 9.36 7.62 4.01
CA HIS A 275 8.28 7.89 4.94
C HIS A 275 7.70 6.64 5.62
N ASP A 276 7.15 5.66 4.92
CA ASP A 276 6.44 4.54 5.58
C ASP A 276 7.39 3.52 6.27
N GLN A 277 8.70 3.48 5.96
CA GLN A 277 9.70 2.70 6.74
C GLN A 277 10.34 3.53 7.87
N LEU A 278 10.57 4.83 7.67
CA LEU A 278 11.21 5.71 8.66
C LEU A 278 10.26 6.15 9.76
N PHE A 279 8.94 6.03 9.61
CA PHE A 279 8.02 6.35 10.70
C PHE A 279 8.23 5.44 11.93
N PHE A 280 8.72 4.21 11.74
CA PHE A 280 9.05 3.29 12.85
C PHE A 280 10.55 3.22 13.19
N GLY A 281 11.45 3.48 12.24
CA GLY A 281 12.92 3.40 12.45
C GLY A 281 13.66 4.75 12.65
N GLY A 282 13.14 5.85 12.09
CA GLY A 282 13.91 7.09 11.86
C GLY A 282 14.01 8.07 13.04
N ARG A 283 13.22 7.91 14.11
CA ARG A 283 13.26 8.83 15.28
C ARG A 283 14.10 8.35 16.46
N ARG A 284 14.77 7.20 16.38
CA ARG A 284 15.78 6.84 17.39
C ARG A 284 17.04 7.72 17.30
N GLU A 285 17.33 8.32 16.16
CA GLU A 285 18.51 9.19 15.99
C GLU A 285 18.31 10.61 16.54
N THR A 286 17.08 11.16 16.54
CA THR A 286 16.84 12.52 17.03
C THR A 286 16.86 12.63 18.56
N ARG A 287 16.65 11.55 19.31
CA ARG A 287 16.84 11.53 20.77
C ARG A 287 18.28 11.28 21.23
N ARG A 288 19.19 10.86 20.35
CA ARG A 288 20.61 10.61 20.70
C ARG A 288 21.52 11.83 20.56
N LYS A 289 21.02 12.93 19.99
CA LYS A 289 21.77 14.21 19.85
C LYS A 289 21.35 15.31 20.83
N ALA A 290 20.49 14.99 21.79
CA ALA A 290 20.18 15.86 22.92
C ALA A 290 20.55 15.13 24.21
N GLY A 291 21.85 15.15 24.51
CA GLY A 291 22.48 14.59 25.70
C GLY A 291 23.90 15.12 25.77
#